data_AF-A0A968SLI1-F1
#
_entry.id   AF-A0A968SLI1-F1
#
_cell.length_a   1.000
_cell.length_b   1.000
_cell.length_c   1.000
_cell.angle_alpha   90.00
_cell.angle_beta   90.00
_cell.angle_gamma   90.00
#
_symmetry.space_group_name_H-M   'P 1'
#
loop_
_entity.id
_entity.type
_entity.pdbx_description
1 polymer ?
#
loop_
_entity_poly.entity_id
_entity_poly.type
_entity_poly.pdbx_seq_one_letter_code
_entity_poly.pdbx_strand_id
1 'polypeptide(L)' 'GTDPRPSGCLKLKGREGWRIRVGNYRVPYKIDDQQKIITILRIRHRRDVYN' A
#
# COMPACT_ATOMS: atom_id res chain seq x y z
N GLY A 1 -17.31 3.54 5.79
CA GLY A 1 -16.18 2.85 6.47
C GLY A 1 -14.94 3.01 5.63
N THR A 2 -13.79 3.28 6.24
CA THR A 2 -12.50 3.32 5.54
C THR A 2 -12.09 1.89 5.17
N ASP A 3 -12.49 1.45 3.99
CA ASP A 3 -12.12 0.14 3.44
C ASP A 3 -10.59 0.04 3.35
N PRO A 4 -9.94 -0.95 3.97
CA PRO A 4 -8.50 -1.12 3.89
C PRO A 4 -8.04 -1.60 2.50
N ARG A 5 -8.97 -1.99 1.61
CA ARG A 5 -8.75 -2.38 0.21
C ARG A 5 -9.55 -1.46 -0.74
N PRO A 6 -9.33 -0.12 -0.68
CA PRO A 6 -10.15 0.81 -1.45
C PRO A 6 -9.95 0.64 -2.96
N SER A 7 -10.87 1.19 -3.75
CA SER A 7 -10.76 1.18 -5.22
C SER A 7 -9.40 1.72 -5.68
N GLY A 8 -8.73 0.98 -6.57
CA GLY A 8 -7.37 1.28 -7.03
C GLY A 8 -6.24 0.68 -6.18
N CYS A 9 -6.54 -0.04 -5.10
CA CYS A 9 -5.54 -0.90 -4.45
C CYS A 9 -5.23 -2.12 -5.33
N LEU A 10 -3.96 -2.52 -5.36
CA LEU A 10 -3.48 -3.66 -6.15
C LEU A 10 -2.67 -4.60 -5.28
N LYS A 11 -2.89 -5.92 -5.40
CA LYS A 11 -2.08 -6.92 -4.70
C LYS A 11 -0.64 -6.86 -5.22
N LEU A 12 0.33 -6.97 -4.31
CA LEU A 12 1.74 -7.06 -4.68
C LEU A 12 2.02 -8.39 -5.40
N LYS A 13 2.85 -8.34 -6.45
CA LYS A 13 3.34 -9.57 -7.10
C LYS A 13 4.52 -10.12 -6.30
N GLY A 14 4.55 -11.44 -6.10
CA GLY A 14 5.67 -12.16 -5.46
C GLY A 14 5.80 -12.01 -3.94
N ARG A 15 4.87 -11.31 -3.27
CA ARG A 15 4.80 -11.23 -1.80
C ARG A 15 3.41 -10.83 -1.34
N GLU A 16 3.12 -11.09 -0.07
CA GLU A 16 1.89 -10.63 0.56
C GLU A 16 1.87 -9.12 0.78
N GLY A 17 0.67 -8.55 0.67
CA GLY A 17 0.39 -7.12 0.82
C GLY A 17 -0.24 -6.50 -0.42
N TRP A 18 -0.62 -5.24 -0.28
CA TRP A 18 -1.20 -4.41 -1.32
C TRP A 18 -0.37 -3.17 -1.55
N ARG A 19 -0.66 -2.49 -2.65
CA ARG A 19 -0.14 -1.17 -2.97
C ARG A 19 -1.30 -0.27 -3.36
N ILE A 20 -1.32 0.93 -2.80
CA ILE A 20 -2.22 2.01 -3.21
C ILE A 20 -1.43 3.17 -3.79
N ARG A 21 -2.08 3.93 -4.68
CA ARG A 21 -1.60 5.22 -5.16
C ARG A 21 -2.33 6.33 -4.42
N VAL A 22 -1.56 7.22 -3.78
CA VAL A 22 -2.10 8.42 -3.15
C VAL A 22 -1.38 9.61 -3.75
N GLY A 23 -2.04 10.32 -4.67
CA GLY A 23 -1.44 11.39 -5.46
C GLY A 23 -0.16 10.93 -6.19
N ASN A 24 0.98 11.45 -5.73
CA ASN A 24 2.31 11.16 -6.26
C ASN A 24 3.05 10.05 -5.52
N TYR A 25 2.42 9.35 -4.58
CA TYR A 25 3.07 8.33 -3.78
C TYR A 25 2.57 6.93 -4.12
N ARG A 26 3.47 5.96 -4.03
CA ARG A 26 3.15 4.53 -3.99
C ARG A 26 3.40 4.04 -2.58
N VAL A 27 2.35 3.47 -1.98
CA VAL A 27 2.36 3.01 -0.59
C VAL A 27 2.08 1.52 -0.57
N PRO A 28 3.11 0.65 -0.49
CA PRO A 28 2.92 -0.74 -0.12
C PRO A 28 2.52 -0.88 1.35
N TYR A 29 1.54 -1.73 1.63
CA TYR A 29 1.03 -2.00 2.97
C TYR A 29 0.55 -3.45 3.12
N LYS A 30 0.43 -3.92 4.36
CA LYS A 30 -0.19 -5.19 4.73
C LYS A 30 -1.44 -4.92 5.56
N ILE A 31 -2.41 -5.84 5.52
CA ILE A 31 -3.58 -5.87 6.40
C ILE A 31 -3.50 -7.18 7.14
N ASP A 32 -3.63 -7.09 8.46
CA ASP A 32 -3.96 -8.21 9.32
C ASP A 32 -5.45 -8.07 9.67
N ASP A 33 -6.31 -8.88 9.03
CA ASP A 33 -7.76 -8.81 9.24
C ASP A 33 -8.18 -9.33 10.62
N GLN A 34 -7.35 -10.17 11.27
CA GLN A 34 -7.61 -10.73 12.60
C GLN A 34 -7.34 -9.69 13.68
N GLN A 35 -6.17 -9.04 13.60
CA GLN A 35 -5.76 -8.01 14.55
C GLN A 35 -6.32 -6.62 14.20
N LYS A 36 -6.96 -6.46 13.04
CA LYS A 36 -7.44 -5.17 12.50
C LYS A 36 -6.32 -4.14 12.35
N ILE A 37 -5.11 -4.60 12.00
CA ILE A 37 -3.93 -3.76 11.85
C ILE A 37 -3.61 -3.57 10.37
N ILE A 38 -3.29 -2.32 10.01
CA ILE A 38 -2.72 -1.98 8.70
C ILE A 38 -1.28 -1.54 8.90
N THR A 39 -0.34 -2.28 8.32
CA THR A 39 1.09 -1.96 8.42
C THR A 39 1.57 -1.32 7.13
N ILE A 40 1.94 -0.04 7.18
CA ILE A 40 2.57 0.65 6.06
C ILE A 40 4.04 0.23 5.99
N LEU A 41 4.45 -0.39 4.88
CA LEU A 41 5.82 -0.90 4.75
C LEU A 41 6.79 0.19 4.32
N ARG A 42 6.36 1.08 3.42
CA ARG A 42 7.16 2.21 2.93
C ARG A 42 6.26 3.22 2.24
N ILE A 43 6.71 4.47 2.17
CA ILE A 43 6.12 5.50 1.33
C ILE A 43 7.18 5.90 0.30
N ARG A 44 6.87 5.77 -0.99
CA ARG A 44 7.77 6.09 -2.09
C ARG A 44 7.16 7.18 -2.95
N HIS A 45 7.85 8.30 -3.12
CA HIS A 45 7.45 9.31 -4.09
C HIS A 45 7.63 8.76 -5.51
N ARG A 46 6.76 9.13 -6.45
CA ARG A 46 6.80 8.60 -7.83
C ARG A 46 8.05 9.05 -8.58
N ARG A 47 8.65 10.16 -8.16
CA ARG A 47 9.86 10.74 -8.77
C ARG A 47 11.15 10.32 -8.06
N ASP A 48 11.10 9.78 -6.83
CA ASP A 48 12.28 9.24 -6.12
C ASP A 48 12.61 7.81 -6.57
N VAL A 49 12.90 7.66 -7.86
CA VAL A 49 13.61 6.46 -8.34
C VAL A 49 15.07 6.78 -8.63
N TYR A 50 15.46 8.04 -8.78
CA TYR A 50 16.86 8.45 -8.90
C TYR A 50 17.07 9.85 -8.32
N ASN A 51 17.83 9.91 -7.23
CA ASN A 51 19.01 10.76 -7.09
C ASN A 51 19.89 10.15 -5.99
#